data_AF-A0A8I0HAJ3-F1
#
_entry.id   AF-A0A8I0HAJ3-F1
#
_cell.length_a   1.000
_cell.length_b   1.000
_cell.length_c   1.000
_cell.angle_alpha   90.00
_cell.angle_beta   90.00
_cell.angle_gamma   90.00
#
_symmetry.space_group_name_H-M   'P 1'
#
loop_
_entity.id
_entity.type
_entity.pdbx_description
1 polymer ?
#
loop_
_entity_poly.entity_id
_entity_poly.type
_entity_poly.pdbx_seq_one_letter_code
_entity_poly.pdbx_strand_id
1 'polypeptide(L)'
;KDGEVTYNPEAPIYSAQYQLKNSDYNVEQLRKRYNITTKKAPKLLLKGSGNLKGSSVGYKNIEFTFVENKEENIYFTDSINFNPSEDK
;
A
#
# COMPACT_ATOMS: atom_id res chain seq x y z
N LYS A 1 17.30 2.49 -5.89
CA LYS A 1 15.84 2.61 -6.06
C LYS A 1 15.42 3.80 -5.22
N ASP A 2 14.76 4.77 -5.84
CA ASP A 2 14.41 6.04 -5.21
C ASP A 2 13.00 5.92 -4.64
N GLY A 3 12.93 5.65 -3.34
CA GLY A 3 11.67 5.63 -2.59
C GLY A 3 11.41 7.00 -1.98
N GLU A 4 10.16 7.44 -2.02
CA GLU A 4 9.73 8.64 -1.31
C GLU A 4 9.18 8.22 0.05
N VAL A 5 9.76 8.74 1.13
CA VAL A 5 9.35 8.44 2.50
C VAL A 5 8.79 9.69 3.15
N THR A 6 7.62 9.59 3.77
CA THR A 6 6.98 10.70 4.47
C THR A 6 6.64 10.31 5.90
N TYR A 7 6.69 11.28 6.80
CA TYR A 7 6.28 11.14 8.20
C TYR A 7 5.61 12.42 8.67
N ASN A 8 4.37 12.31 9.14
CA ASN A 8 3.65 13.38 9.83
C ASN A 8 3.50 13.03 11.32
N PRO A 9 4.24 13.70 12.22
CA PRO A 9 4.19 13.43 13.66
C PRO A 9 2.91 13.94 14.34
N GLU A 10 2.16 14.89 13.76
CA GLU A 10 0.93 15.42 14.36
C GLU A 10 -0.22 14.41 14.29
N ALA A 11 -0.30 13.66 13.18
CA ALA A 11 -1.28 12.61 12.95
C ALA A 11 -0.74 11.17 13.16
N PRO A 12 0.41 11.03 13.83
CA PRO A 12 1.41 9.96 13.64
C PRO A 12 1.17 9.00 12.45
N ILE A 13 1.32 9.52 11.23
CA ILE A 13 1.22 8.72 9.99
C ILE A 13 2.55 8.72 9.25
N TYR A 14 2.88 7.60 8.63
CA TYR A 14 4.07 7.44 7.79
C TYR A 14 3.71 6.70 6.51
N SER A 15 4.45 7.00 5.45
CA SER A 15 4.32 6.26 4.20
C SER A 15 5.65 6.10 3.49
N ALA A 16 5.71 5.08 2.64
CA ALA A 16 6.80 4.90 1.69
C ALA A 16 6.22 4.53 0.32
N GLN A 17 6.63 5.26 -0.72
CA GLN A 17 6.18 5.07 -2.09
C GLN A 17 7.32 4.63 -3.00
N TYR A 18 7.07 3.66 -3.86
CA TYR A 18 8.04 3.13 -4.82
C TYR A 18 7.40 2.90 -6.18
N GLN A 19 8.06 3.31 -7.26
CA GLN A 19 7.66 2.90 -8.61
C GLN A 19 8.07 1.44 -8.84
N LEU A 20 7.12 0.57 -9.19
CA LEU A 20 7.37 -0.82 -9.55
C LEU A 20 7.52 -1.00 -11.06
N LYS A 21 8.00 -2.18 -11.45
CA LYS A 21 8.04 -2.67 -12.83
C LYS A 21 6.94 -3.72 -13.04
N ASN A 22 6.48 -3.87 -14.27
CA ASN A 22 5.50 -4.92 -14.60
C ASN A 22 6.03 -6.35 -14.41
N SER A 23 7.36 -6.53 -14.42
CA SER A 23 8.03 -7.80 -14.14
C SER A 23 8.23 -8.08 -12.65
N ASP A 24 7.84 -7.17 -11.75
CA ASP A 24 7.92 -7.44 -10.32
C ASP A 24 6.89 -8.51 -9.95
N TYR A 25 7.30 -9.50 -9.17
CA TYR A 25 6.51 -10.71 -8.87
C TYR A 25 5.06 -10.41 -8.47
N ASN A 26 4.85 -9.51 -7.49
CA ASN A 26 3.50 -9.16 -7.03
C ASN A 26 2.65 -8.49 -8.11
N VAL A 27 3.26 -7.74 -9.03
CA VAL A 27 2.54 -7.10 -10.16
C VAL A 27 2.07 -8.16 -11.15
N GLU A 28 2.91 -9.14 -11.48
CA GLU A 28 2.52 -10.28 -12.32
C GLU A 28 1.41 -11.11 -11.68
N GLN A 29 1.50 -11.35 -10.37
CA GLN A 29 0.51 -12.11 -9.60
C GLN A 29 -0.87 -11.41 -9.58
N LEU A 30 -0.90 -10.08 -9.46
CA LEU A 30 -2.14 -9.30 -9.54
C LEU A 30 -2.76 -9.40 -10.94
N ARG A 31 -1.96 -9.23 -12.00
CA ARG A 31 -2.43 -9.31 -13.40
C ARG A 31 -2.92 -10.69 -13.82
N LYS A 32 -2.39 -11.76 -13.20
CA LYS A 32 -2.88 -13.14 -13.41
C LYS A 32 -4.25 -13.38 -12.78
N ARG A 33 -4.54 -12.74 -11.65
CA ARG A 33 -5.79 -12.94 -10.88
C ARG A 33 -6.91 -11.99 -11.28
N TYR A 34 -6.56 -10.79 -11.72
CA TYR A 34 -7.50 -9.72 -12.03
C TYR A 34 -7.28 -9.21 -13.45
N ASN A 35 -8.38 -8.92 -14.16
CA ASN A 35 -8.34 -8.32 -15.49
C ASN A 35 -8.00 -6.81 -15.42
N ILE A 36 -6.74 -6.50 -15.11
CA ILE A 36 -6.23 -5.13 -15.02
C ILE A 36 -5.98 -4.60 -16.44
N THR A 37 -6.91 -3.79 -16.94
CA THR A 37 -6.99 -3.30 -18.33
C THR A 37 -5.81 -2.44 -18.76
N THR A 38 -5.22 -1.69 -17.84
CA THR A 38 -4.07 -0.82 -18.10
C THR A 38 -2.75 -1.61 -18.15
N LYS A 39 -1.85 -1.24 -19.07
CA LYS A 39 -0.49 -1.80 -19.17
C LYS A 39 0.55 -1.07 -18.30
N LYS A 40 0.16 0.02 -17.64
CA LYS A 40 1.06 0.81 -16.78
C LYS A 40 1.55 -0.01 -15.58
N ALA A 41 2.79 0.19 -15.17
CA ALA A 41 3.32 -0.42 -13.95
C ALA A 41 2.85 0.38 -12.73
N PRO A 42 2.44 -0.29 -11.64
CA PRO A 42 1.87 0.41 -10.49
C PRO A 42 2.95 1.10 -9.65
N LYS A 43 2.50 2.09 -8.87
CA LYS A 43 3.23 2.54 -7.68
C LYS A 43 2.84 1.64 -6.51
N LEU A 44 3.83 1.28 -5.69
CA LEU A 44 3.62 0.64 -4.40
C LEU A 44 3.61 1.69 -3.32
N LEU A 45 2.56 1.74 -2.53
CA LEU A 45 2.40 2.66 -1.41
C LEU A 45 2.18 1.86 -0.13
N LEU A 46 3.15 1.98 0.79
CA LEU A 46 3.09 1.44 2.14
C LEU A 46 2.60 2.55 3.05
N LYS A 47 1.52 2.33 3.80
CA LYS A 47 0.95 3.29 4.76
C LYS A 47 0.92 2.66 6.13
N GLY A 48 1.31 3.44 7.14
CA GLY A 48 1.15 3.05 8.53
C GLY A 48 0.78 4.23 9.41
N SER A 49 0.17 3.92 10.55
CA SER A 49 -0.17 4.89 11.59
C SER A 49 0.25 4.39 12.96
N GLY A 50 0.33 5.31 13.93
CA GLY A 50 0.71 5.03 15.31
C GLY A 50 2.21 5.16 15.56
N ASN A 51 2.66 4.66 16.72
CA ASN A 51 4.06 4.78 17.11
C ASN A 51 4.96 3.99 16.14
N LEU A 52 5.92 4.67 15.52
CA LEU A 52 6.88 4.07 14.57
C LEU A 52 7.71 2.95 15.21
N LYS A 53 7.98 3.03 16.53
CA LYS A 53 8.67 1.98 17.29
C LYS A 53 7.80 0.74 17.55
N GLY A 54 6.52 0.79 17.15
CA GLY A 54 5.54 -0.26 17.34
C GLY A 54 4.67 -0.01 18.57
N SER A 55 3.37 0.06 18.35
CA SER A 55 2.34 -0.23 19.35
C SER A 55 1.67 -1.54 18.95
N SER A 56 1.18 -2.31 19.92
CA SER A 56 0.42 -3.55 19.67
C SER A 56 -0.85 -3.32 18.83
N VAL A 57 -1.28 -2.06 18.71
CA VAL A 57 -2.39 -1.59 17.88
C VAL A 57 -1.80 -0.71 16.78
N GLY A 58 -2.07 -1.05 15.52
CA GLY A 58 -1.61 -0.26 14.37
C GLY A 58 -2.04 -0.88 13.04
N TYR A 59 -2.27 -0.02 12.04
CA TYR A 59 -2.70 -0.43 10.71
C TYR A 59 -1.50 -0.40 9.77
N LYS A 60 -1.25 -1.49 9.06
CA LYS A 60 -0.27 -1.55 7.98
C LYS A 60 -1.00 -1.88 6.69
N ASN A 61 -1.14 -0.87 5.85
CA ASN A 61 -1.84 -0.97 4.59
C ASN A 61 -0.82 -0.93 3.44
N ILE A 62 -1.08 -1.74 2.43
CA ILE A 62 -0.33 -1.79 1.19
C ILE A 62 -1.28 -1.46 0.03
N GLU A 63 -0.82 -0.65 -0.90
CA GLU A 63 -1.60 -0.26 -2.07
C GLU A 63 -0.74 -0.33 -3.33
N PHE A 64 -1.29 -0.94 -4.39
CA PHE A 64 -0.74 -0.98 -5.73
C PHE A 64 -1.61 -0.10 -6.63
N THR A 65 -1.11 1.10 -6.95
CA THR A 65 -1.85 2.10 -7.73
C THR A 65 -1.38 2.08 -9.17
N PHE A 66 -2.21 1.58 -10.09
CA PHE A 66 -1.88 1.48 -11.53
C PHE A 66 -2.22 2.77 -12.28
N VAL A 67 -3.38 3.36 -11.95
CA VAL A 67 -3.87 4.63 -12.48
C VAL A 67 -4.56 5.37 -11.35
N GLU A 68 -4.23 6.64 -11.21
CA GLU A 68 -4.90 7.57 -10.29
C GLU A 68 -5.00 8.93 -10.98
N ASN A 69 -6.23 9.32 -11.33
CA ASN A 69 -6.56 10.63 -11.88
C ASN A 69 -8.05 10.93 -11.67
N LYS A 70 -8.54 12.07 -12.18
CA LYS A 70 -9.93 12.50 -11.99
C LYS A 70 -10.97 11.62 -12.68
N GLU A 71 -10.59 10.89 -13.72
CA GLU A 71 -11.50 10.13 -14.59
C GLU A 71 -11.43 8.61 -14.32
N GLU A 72 -10.24 8.10 -14.00
CA GLU A 72 -9.98 6.68 -13.82
C GLU A 72 -9.10 6.43 -12.58
N ASN A 73 -9.51 5.44 -11.78
CA ASN A 73 -8.76 4.97 -10.62
C ASN A 73 -8.72 3.44 -10.64
N ILE A 74 -7.53 2.88 -10.81
CA ILE A 74 -7.28 1.43 -10.81
C ILE A 74 -6.21 1.16 -9.77
N TYR A 75 -6.62 0.54 -8.67
CA TYR A 75 -5.72 0.19 -7.58
C TYR A 75 -6.14 -1.11 -6.88
N PHE A 76 -5.20 -1.72 -6.18
CA PHE A 76 -5.42 -2.85 -5.29
C PHE A 76 -4.93 -2.46 -3.90
N THR A 77 -5.73 -2.71 -2.86
CA THR A 77 -5.35 -2.50 -1.46
C THR A 77 -5.40 -3.81 -0.69
N ASP A 78 -4.49 -3.96 0.26
CA ASP A 78 -4.52 -5.02 1.25
C ASP A 78 -4.06 -4.47 2.61
N SER A 79 -4.43 -5.15 3.69
CA SER A 79 -4.07 -4.74 5.05
C SER A 79 -3.90 -5.95 5.95
N ILE A 80 -2.86 -5.92 6.79
CA ILE A 80 -2.68 -6.91 7.85
C ILE A 80 -2.77 -6.17 9.19
N ASN A 81 -3.83 -6.45 9.93
CA ASN A 81 -4.13 -5.80 11.20
C ASN A 81 -3.96 -6.81 12.33
N PHE A 82 -3.12 -6.49 13.30
CA PHE A 82 -3.02 -7.23 14.54
C PHE A 82 -3.91 -6.55 15.58
N ASN A 83 -5.02 -7.21 15.92
CA ASN A 83 -5.98 -6.71 16.88
C ASN A 83 -6.05 -7.66 18.08
N PRO A 84 -6.35 -7.15 19.29
CA PRO A 84 -6.74 -7.99 20.41
C PRO A 84 -7.90 -8.91 20.02
N SER A 85 -7.93 -10.11 20.59
CA SER A 85 -9.11 -10.96 20.52
C SER A 85 -10.24 -10.31 21.31
N GLU A 86 -11.49 -10.50 20.87
CA GLU A 86 -12.64 -10.06 21.65
C GLU A 86 -12.66 -10.79 23.00
N ASP A 87 -13.00 -10.07 24.06
CA ASP A 87 -13.29 -10.67 25.36
C ASP A 87 -14.51 -11.60 25.19
N LYS A 88 -14.45 -12.81 25.77
CA LYS A 88 -15.52 -13.81 25.70
C LYS A 88 -16.76 -13.43 26.49
#